data_AF-A0A182EMI8-F1
#
_entry.id   AF-A0A182EMI8-F1
#
_cell.length_a   1.000
_cell.length_b   1.000
_cell.length_c   1.000
_cell.angle_alpha   90.00
_cell.angle_beta   90.00
_cell.angle_gamma   90.00
#
_symmetry.space_group_name_H-M   'P 1'
#
loop_
_entity.id
_entity.type
_entity.pdbx_description
1 polymer ?
#
loop_
_entity_poly.entity_id
_entity_poly.type
_entity_poly.pdbx_seq_one_letter_code
_entity_poly.pdbx_strand_id
1 'polypeptide(L)'
;MHELSLAEETSSGMPTPPSASDETTRPINEEMATLRRSKFSTLRTTKLISKELEEYSRENNIYEQMSGYKRLRQQHQKELKQLEEKCAMEMESFKQKADKEYENLLNVFSKELQRLRNSQNTEKDKKLREYDEAERRLRRQLNSQHENELKAFSNAQKKEYKHNKERAKVELKERYGIRSAYESALKETKAVLNARRTDAEAVFTREQKITMENEIRRLRGVRMIEMHALVEKLIADELKFKGKQLETSHALLRKHHEQTKELESSLLIDSQRMKRRHLDKQHEAETSNQLQYNQRVIDETMKRHALQSKQQPKELKTKELQIRKQYRQAVKTQLRQSKLLQAQVLSSTPKEEHREMIAKLKEEQKRKLATLAGQYESTIESLLRDLTVKLESWQEDELKALKEKLEKEMDMLKDFQNRQKNCLKENCKREEQKLAERTSIRKAVIEKKMEEEKASLETERQKMLKAVEEKHRIEKAAFFDDEQKALNEQTQQMSSSVSQFSSQDTLCSISSNLHSLATSS
;
A
#
# COMPACT_ATOMS: atom_id res chain seq x y z
N MET A 1 37.70 -15.63 -34.51
CA MET A 1 38.11 -15.17 -35.86
C MET A 1 39.13 -14.06 -35.68
N HIS A 2 40.36 -14.38 -36.08
CA HIS A 2 41.60 -13.59 -36.27
C HIS A 2 41.75 -12.29 -35.47
N GLU A 3 42.57 -12.26 -34.40
CA GLU A 3 44.06 -12.18 -34.37
C GLU A 3 44.64 -11.04 -35.21
N LEU A 4 45.40 -10.15 -34.54
CA LEU A 4 46.69 -9.63 -35.02
C LEU A 4 47.37 -8.83 -33.87
N SER A 5 48.38 -9.45 -33.26
CA SER A 5 49.50 -8.78 -32.59
C SER A 5 50.63 -9.79 -32.40
N LEU A 6 51.76 -9.55 -33.07
CA LEU A 6 53.09 -9.85 -32.53
C LEU A 6 54.15 -9.11 -33.35
N ALA A 7 55.20 -8.74 -32.62
CA ALA A 7 56.27 -7.81 -32.96
C ALA A 7 57.51 -8.53 -33.52
N GLU A 8 58.58 -7.73 -33.64
CA GLU A 8 60.01 -8.05 -33.91
C GLU A 8 60.42 -8.15 -35.40
N GLU A 9 61.60 -7.71 -35.86
CA GLU A 9 62.61 -6.71 -35.48
C GLU A 9 63.65 -6.72 -36.64
N THR A 10 64.57 -5.74 -36.70
CA THR A 10 65.83 -5.69 -37.51
C THR A 10 65.70 -5.33 -39.02
N SER A 11 66.60 -4.62 -39.72
CA SER A 11 67.93 -4.03 -39.45
C SER A 11 68.35 -3.07 -40.60
N SER A 12 69.11 -2.03 -40.24
CA SER A 12 70.25 -1.37 -40.91
C SER A 12 70.17 -0.71 -42.30
N GLY A 13 70.65 0.54 -42.35
CA GLY A 13 71.37 1.10 -43.50
C GLY A 13 71.87 2.54 -43.25
N MET A 14 73.12 2.72 -42.83
CA MET A 14 73.95 3.92 -43.09
C MET A 14 75.44 3.52 -43.12
N PRO A 15 76.32 4.23 -43.86
CA PRO A 15 77.63 3.73 -44.32
C PRO A 15 78.84 4.06 -43.40
N THR A 16 79.91 3.30 -43.63
CA THR A 16 81.33 3.28 -43.13
C THR A 16 82.20 4.51 -43.50
N PRO A 17 83.51 4.61 -43.12
CA PRO A 17 84.27 4.37 -41.86
C PRO A 17 85.16 5.64 -41.53
N PRO A 18 86.26 5.71 -40.70
CA PRO A 18 87.45 4.84 -40.69
C PRO A 18 88.09 4.51 -39.31
N SER A 19 89.08 3.63 -39.48
CA SER A 19 90.08 3.00 -38.61
C SER A 19 90.73 3.82 -37.49
N ALA A 20 91.23 3.04 -36.54
CA ALA A 20 92.04 3.37 -35.38
C ALA A 20 93.41 3.98 -35.69
N SER A 21 93.84 4.87 -34.80
CA SER A 21 95.18 4.86 -34.16
C SER A 21 95.28 6.07 -33.23
N ASP A 22 95.34 5.86 -31.92
CA ASP A 22 96.52 6.26 -31.13
C ASP A 22 96.36 5.85 -29.66
N GLU A 23 97.36 5.13 -29.17
CA GLU A 23 97.59 4.87 -27.74
C GLU A 23 97.98 6.18 -27.06
N THR A 24 97.26 6.55 -26.00
CA THR A 24 97.84 7.34 -24.92
C THR A 24 97.30 6.84 -23.59
N THR A 25 98.24 6.38 -22.76
CA THR A 25 98.10 5.95 -21.36
C THR A 25 97.08 6.79 -20.58
N ARG A 26 95.89 6.23 -20.35
CA ARG A 26 94.95 6.76 -19.35
C ARG A 26 95.38 6.26 -17.97
N PRO A 27 95.34 7.11 -16.93
CA PRO A 27 95.73 6.68 -15.60
C PRO A 27 94.77 5.60 -15.10
N ILE A 28 95.30 4.48 -14.63
CA ILE A 28 94.59 3.29 -14.08
C ILE A 28 93.49 3.67 -13.06
N ASN A 29 93.61 4.84 -12.42
CA ASN A 29 92.60 5.41 -11.53
C ASN A 29 91.26 5.73 -12.20
N GLU A 30 91.28 6.13 -13.47
CA GLU A 30 90.09 6.52 -14.22
C GLU A 30 89.31 5.28 -14.69
N GLU A 31 90.02 4.21 -15.06
CA GLU A 31 89.47 2.91 -15.43
C GLU A 31 88.92 2.14 -14.21
N MET A 32 89.59 2.22 -13.07
CA MET A 32 89.07 1.73 -11.78
C MET A 32 87.85 2.53 -11.30
N ALA A 33 87.78 3.84 -11.57
CA ALA A 33 86.64 4.68 -11.24
C ALA A 33 85.43 4.39 -12.15
N THR A 34 85.65 4.16 -13.45
CA THR A 34 84.59 3.77 -14.39
C THR A 34 84.11 2.34 -14.15
N LEU A 35 84.99 1.41 -13.79
CA LEU A 35 84.62 0.03 -13.42
C LEU A 35 83.86 -0.02 -12.09
N ARG A 36 84.24 0.81 -11.09
CA ARG A 36 83.46 1.00 -9.86
C ARG A 36 82.10 1.65 -10.12
N ARG A 37 81.99 2.57 -11.08
CA ARG A 37 80.72 3.19 -11.48
C ARG A 37 79.82 2.24 -12.27
N SER A 38 80.41 1.33 -13.04
CA SER A 38 79.74 0.28 -13.81
C SER A 38 79.18 -0.85 -12.92
N LYS A 39 79.95 -1.32 -11.92
CA LYS A 39 79.50 -2.36 -10.96
C LYS A 39 78.32 -1.96 -10.06
N PHE A 40 78.00 -0.66 -10.00
CA PHE A 40 76.84 -0.10 -9.29
C PHE A 40 75.76 0.44 -10.23
N SER A 41 75.86 0.21 -11.55
CA SER A 41 74.90 0.74 -12.53
C SER A 41 73.48 0.18 -12.37
N THR A 42 73.34 -1.01 -11.78
CA THR A 42 72.05 -1.64 -11.43
C THR A 42 71.55 -1.27 -10.03
N LEU A 43 72.40 -0.64 -9.20
CA LEU A 43 72.05 -0.19 -7.86
C LEU A 43 71.49 1.23 -7.96
N ARG A 44 70.15 1.34 -7.88
CA ARG A 44 69.48 2.64 -7.77
C ARG A 44 69.97 3.34 -6.51
N THR A 45 70.34 4.61 -6.63
CA THR A 45 70.76 5.39 -5.47
C THR A 45 69.63 5.49 -4.45
N THR A 46 69.95 5.59 -3.16
CA THR A 46 68.96 5.73 -2.08
C THR A 46 68.00 6.90 -2.35
N LYS A 47 68.47 7.97 -3.01
CA LYS A 47 67.64 9.11 -3.44
C LYS A 47 66.63 8.76 -4.54
N LEU A 48 67.02 7.90 -5.50
CA LEU A 48 66.11 7.39 -6.53
C LEU A 48 65.06 6.46 -5.91
N ILE A 49 65.48 5.56 -5.02
CA ILE A 49 64.58 4.63 -4.33
C ILE A 49 63.58 5.40 -3.46
N SER A 50 64.02 6.39 -2.67
CA SER A 50 63.12 7.21 -1.86
C SER A 50 62.13 8.02 -2.70
N LYS A 51 62.56 8.53 -3.86
CA LYS A 51 61.69 9.27 -4.78
C LYS A 51 60.64 8.36 -5.43
N GLU A 52 61.04 7.17 -5.88
CA GLU A 52 60.13 6.14 -6.41
C GLU A 52 59.13 5.67 -5.33
N LEU A 53 59.56 5.52 -4.08
CA LEU A 53 58.69 5.13 -2.97
C LEU A 53 57.65 6.22 -2.65
N GLU A 54 58.04 7.49 -2.68
CA GLU A 54 57.14 8.64 -2.48
C GLU A 54 56.16 8.84 -3.65
N GLU A 55 56.58 8.56 -4.88
CA GLU A 55 55.71 8.57 -6.07
C GLU A 55 54.72 7.39 -6.02
N TYR A 56 55.19 6.19 -5.73
CA TYR A 56 54.36 5.01 -5.56
C TYR A 56 53.34 5.17 -4.43
N SER A 57 53.75 5.72 -3.29
CA SER A 57 52.84 5.99 -2.17
C SER A 57 51.76 7.02 -2.52
N ARG A 58 52.03 7.98 -3.42
CA ARG A 58 51.05 8.97 -3.89
C ARG A 58 50.05 8.36 -4.86
N GLU A 59 50.53 7.59 -5.83
CA GLU A 59 49.70 6.91 -6.82
C GLU A 59 48.80 5.86 -6.16
N ASN A 60 49.35 5.11 -5.20
CA ASN A 60 48.61 4.12 -4.43
C ASN A 60 47.48 4.74 -3.59
N ASN A 61 47.68 5.94 -3.03
CA ASN A 61 46.66 6.64 -2.25
C ASN A 61 45.43 7.03 -3.11
N ILE A 62 45.64 7.54 -4.33
CA ILE A 62 44.53 7.88 -5.25
C ILE A 62 43.82 6.60 -5.72
N TYR A 63 44.59 5.56 -6.05
CA TYR A 63 44.05 4.27 -6.44
C TYR A 63 43.17 3.65 -5.34
N GLU A 64 43.63 3.71 -4.09
CA GLU A 64 42.91 3.18 -2.94
C GLU A 64 41.61 3.95 -2.65
N GLN A 65 41.61 5.29 -2.79
CA GLN A 65 40.39 6.11 -2.70
C GLN A 65 39.35 5.70 -3.76
N MET A 66 39.77 5.53 -5.01
CA MET A 66 38.86 5.14 -6.10
C MET A 66 38.34 3.69 -5.94
N SER A 67 39.20 2.77 -5.54
CA SER A 67 38.83 1.38 -5.24
C SER A 67 37.89 1.30 -4.03
N GLY A 68 38.12 2.10 -2.99
CA GLY A 68 37.25 2.24 -1.84
C GLY A 68 35.85 2.74 -2.20
N TYR A 69 35.77 3.82 -2.99
CA TYR A 69 34.49 4.34 -3.46
C TYR A 69 33.74 3.33 -4.34
N LYS A 70 34.43 2.61 -5.22
CA LYS A 70 33.83 1.53 -6.02
C LYS A 70 33.22 0.43 -5.14
N ARG A 71 33.92 -0.01 -4.10
CA ARG A 71 33.39 -1.00 -3.13
C ARG A 71 32.17 -0.46 -2.38
N LEU A 72 32.21 0.80 -1.95
CA LEU A 72 31.06 1.47 -1.33
C LEU A 72 29.82 1.45 -2.24
N ARG A 73 29.98 1.78 -3.52
CA ARG A 73 28.89 1.77 -4.51
C ARG A 73 28.31 0.36 -4.72
N GLN A 74 29.16 -0.66 -4.80
CA GLN A 74 28.72 -2.06 -4.91
C GLN A 74 27.98 -2.52 -3.67
N GLN A 75 28.46 -2.15 -2.47
CA GLN A 75 27.77 -2.43 -1.22
C GLN A 75 26.38 -1.79 -1.18
N HIS A 76 26.27 -0.50 -1.55
CA HIS A 76 24.97 0.18 -1.60
C HIS A 76 23.99 -0.52 -2.54
N GLN A 77 24.45 -0.93 -3.73
CA GLN A 77 23.61 -1.68 -4.68
C GLN A 77 23.13 -3.02 -4.10
N LYS A 78 24.02 -3.76 -3.42
CA LYS A 78 23.67 -5.02 -2.74
C LYS A 78 22.64 -4.79 -1.64
N GLU A 79 22.83 -3.79 -0.81
CA GLU A 79 21.93 -3.45 0.30
C GLU A 79 20.53 -3.02 -0.21
N LEU A 80 20.45 -2.27 -1.31
CA LEU A 80 19.17 -1.91 -1.94
C LEU A 80 18.43 -3.16 -2.44
N LYS A 81 19.12 -4.06 -3.14
CA LYS A 81 18.53 -5.31 -3.63
C LYS A 81 18.00 -6.18 -2.49
N GLN A 82 18.76 -6.31 -1.41
CA GLN A 82 18.33 -7.06 -0.22
C GLN A 82 17.11 -6.43 0.45
N LEU A 83 17.03 -5.10 0.49
CA LEU A 83 15.86 -4.40 1.01
C LEU A 83 14.63 -4.61 0.12
N GLU A 84 14.78 -4.55 -1.20
CA GLU A 84 13.70 -4.84 -2.16
C GLU A 84 13.15 -6.26 -1.99
N GLU A 85 14.02 -7.26 -1.88
CA GLU A 85 13.64 -8.65 -1.62
C GLU A 85 12.90 -8.79 -0.27
N LYS A 86 13.38 -8.11 0.78
CA LYS A 86 12.74 -8.09 2.09
C LYS A 86 11.34 -7.48 2.02
N CYS A 87 11.19 -6.32 1.36
CA CYS A 87 9.90 -5.67 1.16
C CYS A 87 8.91 -6.59 0.42
N ALA A 88 9.37 -7.30 -0.62
CA ALA A 88 8.54 -8.24 -1.37
C ALA A 88 8.07 -9.41 -0.49
N MET A 89 8.96 -9.98 0.32
CA MET A 89 8.61 -11.07 1.26
C MET A 89 7.61 -10.60 2.33
N GLU A 90 7.76 -9.40 2.86
CA GLU A 90 6.83 -8.85 3.86
C GLU A 90 5.42 -8.64 3.29
N MET A 91 5.32 -8.11 2.05
CA MET A 91 4.04 -7.96 1.34
C MET A 91 3.37 -9.30 1.08
N GLU A 92 4.11 -10.30 0.61
CA GLU A 92 3.58 -11.64 0.33
C GLU A 92 3.13 -12.34 1.62
N SER A 93 3.90 -12.24 2.70
CA SER A 93 3.52 -12.74 4.02
C SER A 93 2.24 -12.09 4.53
N PHE A 94 2.07 -10.77 4.36
CA PHE A 94 0.85 -10.08 4.75
C PHE A 94 -0.35 -10.54 3.92
N LYS A 95 -0.18 -10.66 2.60
CA LYS A 95 -1.23 -11.15 1.69
C LYS A 95 -1.73 -12.54 2.10
N GLN A 96 -0.82 -13.48 2.35
CA GLN A 96 -1.19 -14.82 2.81
C GLN A 96 -1.93 -14.82 4.15
N LYS A 97 -1.60 -13.90 5.06
CA LYS A 97 -2.34 -13.75 6.33
C LYS A 97 -3.74 -13.19 6.10
N ALA A 98 -3.88 -12.18 5.24
CA ALA A 98 -5.17 -11.60 4.88
C ALA A 98 -6.10 -12.63 4.20
N ASP A 99 -5.56 -13.41 3.25
CA ASP A 99 -6.30 -14.48 2.56
C ASP A 99 -6.80 -15.53 3.57
N LYS A 100 -5.94 -15.97 4.51
CA LYS A 100 -6.33 -16.91 5.58
C LYS A 100 -7.39 -16.33 6.52
N GLU A 101 -7.29 -15.04 6.90
CA GLU A 101 -8.33 -14.38 7.72
C GLU A 101 -9.68 -14.36 6.99
N TYR A 102 -9.67 -14.10 5.68
CA TYR A 102 -10.86 -14.08 4.85
C TYR A 102 -11.49 -15.48 4.68
N GLU A 103 -10.69 -16.50 4.37
CA GLU A 103 -11.16 -17.89 4.29
C GLU A 103 -11.76 -18.36 5.62
N ASN A 104 -11.12 -18.03 6.74
CA ASN A 104 -11.65 -18.33 8.07
C ASN A 104 -13.00 -17.65 8.31
N LEU A 105 -13.17 -16.40 7.89
CA LEU A 105 -14.45 -15.68 8.00
C LEU A 105 -15.54 -16.39 7.18
N LEU A 106 -15.27 -16.76 5.93
CA LEU A 106 -16.22 -17.50 5.08
C LEU A 106 -16.63 -18.85 5.68
N ASN A 107 -15.67 -19.56 6.28
CA ASN A 107 -15.93 -20.82 6.97
C ASN A 107 -16.83 -20.63 8.20
N VAL A 108 -16.63 -19.56 8.97
CA VAL A 108 -17.50 -19.20 10.11
C VAL A 108 -18.91 -18.88 9.61
N PHE A 109 -19.03 -18.03 8.58
CA PHE A 109 -20.32 -17.67 7.99
C PHE A 109 -21.11 -18.88 7.50
N SER A 110 -20.45 -19.81 6.83
CA SER A 110 -21.08 -21.03 6.32
C SER A 110 -21.63 -21.90 7.45
N LYS A 111 -20.86 -22.08 8.54
CA LYS A 111 -21.27 -22.86 9.71
C LYS A 111 -22.44 -22.20 10.45
N GLU A 112 -22.40 -20.89 10.64
CA GLU A 112 -23.46 -20.15 11.32
C GLU A 112 -24.76 -20.13 10.51
N LEU A 113 -24.68 -19.95 9.19
CA LEU A 113 -25.86 -20.01 8.31
C LEU A 113 -26.52 -21.40 8.36
N GLN A 114 -25.71 -22.46 8.36
CA GLN A 114 -26.24 -23.83 8.49
C GLN A 114 -26.93 -24.05 9.84
N ARG A 115 -26.36 -23.53 10.93
CA ARG A 115 -26.99 -23.59 12.27
C ARG A 115 -28.31 -22.84 12.30
N LEU A 116 -28.37 -21.64 11.69
CA LEU A 116 -29.59 -20.85 11.61
C LEU A 116 -30.69 -21.62 10.86
N ARG A 117 -30.38 -22.17 9.68
CA ARG A 117 -31.34 -22.97 8.88
C ARG A 117 -31.86 -24.19 9.64
N ASN A 118 -30.99 -24.92 10.32
CA ASN A 118 -31.38 -26.06 11.14
C ASN A 118 -32.32 -25.64 12.28
N SER A 119 -32.03 -24.52 12.94
CA SER A 119 -32.88 -23.96 14.00
C SER A 119 -34.26 -23.56 13.45
N GLN A 120 -34.30 -22.88 12.31
CA GLN A 120 -35.55 -22.47 11.66
C GLN A 120 -36.42 -23.67 11.26
N ASN A 121 -35.82 -24.72 10.70
CA ASN A 121 -36.55 -25.95 10.35
C ASN A 121 -37.12 -26.63 11.61
N THR A 122 -36.35 -26.68 12.69
CA THR A 122 -36.81 -27.23 13.97
C THR A 122 -37.98 -26.44 14.54
N GLU A 123 -37.96 -25.10 14.45
CA GLU A 123 -39.05 -24.23 14.92
C GLU A 123 -40.33 -24.43 14.09
N LYS A 124 -40.20 -24.55 12.76
CA LYS A 124 -41.32 -24.87 11.85
C LYS A 124 -41.93 -26.23 12.17
N ASP A 125 -41.11 -27.27 12.31
CA ASP A 125 -41.57 -28.63 12.60
C ASP A 125 -42.27 -28.71 13.96
N LYS A 126 -41.72 -28.02 14.97
CA LYS A 126 -42.33 -27.93 16.29
C LYS A 126 -43.72 -27.30 16.20
N LYS A 127 -43.84 -26.17 15.48
CA LYS A 127 -45.11 -25.47 15.31
C LYS A 127 -46.15 -26.31 14.56
N LEU A 128 -45.75 -27.01 13.49
CA LEU A 128 -46.64 -27.95 12.80
C LEU A 128 -47.18 -29.04 13.72
N ARG A 129 -46.33 -29.65 14.57
CA ARG A 129 -46.78 -30.65 15.55
C ARG A 129 -47.75 -30.09 16.58
N GLU A 130 -47.47 -28.88 17.10
CA GLU A 130 -48.37 -28.19 18.04
C GLU A 130 -49.77 -28.00 17.43
N TYR A 131 -49.86 -27.61 16.15
CA TYR A 131 -51.13 -27.46 15.46
C TYR A 131 -51.86 -28.79 15.23
N ASP A 132 -51.15 -29.83 14.82
CA ASP A 132 -51.74 -31.15 14.59
C ASP A 132 -52.25 -31.76 15.90
N GLU A 133 -51.59 -31.48 17.02
CA GLU A 133 -52.06 -31.84 18.37
C GLU A 133 -53.29 -31.03 18.80
N ALA A 134 -53.29 -29.72 18.56
CA ALA A 134 -54.42 -28.84 18.87
C ALA A 134 -55.68 -29.25 18.09
N GLU A 135 -55.57 -29.51 16.79
CA GLU A 135 -56.70 -29.96 15.96
C GLU A 135 -57.22 -31.33 16.43
N ARG A 136 -56.33 -32.28 16.74
CA ARG A 136 -56.74 -33.58 17.31
C ARG A 136 -57.47 -33.43 18.64
N ARG A 137 -57.01 -32.54 19.52
CA ARG A 137 -57.63 -32.30 20.82
C ARG A 137 -59.03 -31.69 20.66
N LEU A 138 -59.16 -30.68 19.81
CA LEU A 138 -60.43 -30.03 19.50
C LEU A 138 -61.44 -31.03 18.91
N ARG A 139 -61.02 -31.86 17.94
CA ARG A 139 -61.88 -32.89 17.35
C ARG A 139 -62.42 -33.87 18.39
N ARG A 140 -61.56 -34.33 19.32
CA ARG A 140 -62.00 -35.23 20.41
C ARG A 140 -62.99 -34.55 21.35
N GLN A 141 -62.74 -33.30 21.72
CA GLN A 141 -63.62 -32.52 22.57
C GLN A 141 -65.00 -32.32 21.94
N LEU A 142 -65.04 -31.88 20.67
CA LEU A 142 -66.28 -31.67 19.92
C LEU A 142 -67.07 -32.98 19.75
N ASN A 143 -66.40 -34.09 19.39
CA ASN A 143 -67.06 -35.39 19.26
C ASN A 143 -67.71 -35.84 20.59
N SER A 144 -66.99 -35.70 21.70
CA SER A 144 -67.51 -36.06 23.02
C SER A 144 -68.69 -35.17 23.42
N GLN A 145 -68.62 -33.86 23.13
CA GLN A 145 -69.70 -32.93 23.38
C GLN A 145 -70.94 -33.29 22.54
N HIS A 146 -70.78 -33.50 21.24
CA HIS A 146 -71.85 -33.88 20.32
C HIS A 146 -72.54 -35.18 20.72
N GLU A 147 -71.77 -36.20 21.14
CA GLU A 147 -72.33 -37.47 21.60
C GLU A 147 -73.24 -37.28 22.84
N ASN A 148 -72.80 -36.45 23.79
CA ASN A 148 -73.58 -36.14 24.99
C ASN A 148 -74.85 -35.35 24.66
N GLU A 149 -74.74 -34.34 23.81
CA GLU A 149 -75.86 -33.52 23.35
C GLU A 149 -76.87 -34.34 22.53
N LEU A 150 -76.40 -35.22 21.64
CA LEU A 150 -77.26 -36.12 20.84
C LEU A 150 -78.02 -37.11 21.73
N LYS A 151 -77.36 -37.67 22.76
CA LYS A 151 -78.02 -38.50 23.77
C LYS A 151 -79.10 -37.72 24.52
N ALA A 152 -78.82 -36.50 24.94
CA ALA A 152 -79.78 -35.64 25.62
C ALA A 152 -80.98 -35.29 24.71
N PHE A 153 -80.71 -34.90 23.46
CA PHE A 153 -81.72 -34.57 22.46
C PHE A 153 -82.61 -35.78 22.11
N SER A 154 -82.03 -36.94 21.84
CA SER A 154 -82.79 -38.17 21.55
C SER A 154 -83.68 -38.56 22.73
N ASN A 155 -83.21 -38.38 23.97
CA ASN A 155 -84.02 -38.62 25.16
C ASN A 155 -85.19 -37.63 25.29
N ALA A 156 -84.99 -36.36 24.95
CA ALA A 156 -86.06 -35.37 24.89
C ALA A 156 -87.09 -35.74 23.80
N GLN A 157 -86.63 -36.11 22.61
CA GLN A 157 -87.47 -36.53 21.48
C GLN A 157 -88.30 -37.78 21.79
N LYS A 158 -87.74 -38.75 22.53
CA LYS A 158 -88.50 -39.91 23.02
C LYS A 158 -89.60 -39.52 24.00
N LYS A 159 -89.36 -38.55 24.89
CA LYS A 159 -90.37 -38.04 25.83
C LYS A 159 -91.48 -37.30 25.07
N GLU A 160 -91.13 -36.45 24.13
CA GLU A 160 -92.08 -35.71 23.28
C GLU A 160 -92.94 -36.67 22.44
N TYR A 161 -92.33 -37.67 21.80
CA TYR A 161 -93.05 -38.71 21.07
C TYR A 161 -94.07 -39.44 21.97
N LYS A 162 -93.68 -39.84 23.18
CA LYS A 162 -94.59 -40.50 24.13
C LYS A 162 -95.77 -39.59 24.49
N HIS A 163 -95.52 -38.32 24.75
CA HIS A 163 -96.55 -37.34 25.08
C HIS A 163 -97.53 -37.10 23.91
N ASN A 164 -97.01 -36.82 22.71
CA ASN A 164 -97.81 -36.58 21.51
C ASN A 164 -98.59 -37.83 21.08
N LYS A 165 -98.01 -39.04 21.25
CA LYS A 165 -98.70 -40.30 21.00
C LYS A 165 -99.88 -40.50 21.94
N GLU A 166 -99.75 -40.17 23.22
CA GLU A 166 -100.85 -40.30 24.17
C GLU A 166 -101.97 -39.29 23.89
N ARG A 167 -101.60 -38.04 23.56
CA ARG A 167 -102.55 -37.02 23.11
C ARG A 167 -103.34 -37.47 21.87
N ALA A 168 -102.65 -37.97 20.84
CA ALA A 168 -103.26 -38.47 19.62
C ALA A 168 -104.22 -39.64 19.86
N LYS A 169 -103.94 -40.53 20.83
CA LYS A 169 -104.86 -41.61 21.19
C LYS A 169 -106.19 -41.09 21.73
N VAL A 170 -106.16 -40.02 22.54
CA VAL A 170 -107.37 -39.40 23.11
C VAL A 170 -108.16 -38.71 22.00
N GLU A 171 -107.51 -37.83 21.22
CA GLU A 171 -108.14 -37.08 20.13
C GLU A 171 -108.76 -37.99 19.05
N LEU A 172 -108.06 -39.06 18.65
CA LEU A 172 -108.57 -39.99 17.64
C LEU A 172 -109.71 -40.85 18.18
N LYS A 173 -109.71 -41.17 19.49
CA LYS A 173 -110.78 -41.96 20.13
C LYS A 173 -112.09 -41.17 20.19
N GLU A 174 -111.99 -39.84 20.31
CA GLU A 174 -113.13 -38.92 20.26
C GLU A 174 -113.63 -38.68 18.82
N ARG A 175 -112.74 -38.69 17.82
CA ARG A 175 -113.10 -38.45 16.40
C ARG A 175 -113.66 -39.66 15.66
N TYR A 176 -113.23 -40.88 15.99
CA TYR A 176 -113.61 -42.08 15.25
C TYR A 176 -114.40 -43.05 16.14
N GLY A 177 -115.71 -43.16 15.89
CA GLY A 177 -116.59 -44.12 16.59
C GLY A 177 -116.47 -45.57 16.13
N ILE A 178 -115.85 -45.82 14.96
CA ILE A 178 -115.63 -47.15 14.39
C ILE A 178 -114.21 -47.63 14.70
N ARG A 179 -114.09 -48.79 15.36
CA ARG A 179 -112.82 -49.34 15.87
C ARG A 179 -111.73 -49.51 14.79
N SER A 180 -112.10 -50.00 13.61
CA SER A 180 -111.16 -50.20 12.50
C SER A 180 -110.57 -48.88 11.97
N ALA A 181 -111.41 -47.84 11.85
CA ALA A 181 -110.98 -46.51 11.41
C ALA A 181 -110.05 -45.84 12.44
N TYR A 182 -110.36 -45.98 13.74
CA TYR A 182 -109.51 -45.53 14.84
C TYR A 182 -108.13 -46.21 14.84
N GLU A 183 -108.09 -47.54 14.70
CA GLU A 183 -106.83 -48.31 14.70
C GLU A 183 -105.95 -47.97 13.49
N SER A 184 -106.55 -47.74 12.31
CA SER A 184 -105.83 -47.29 11.11
C SER A 184 -105.28 -45.87 11.26
N ALA A 185 -106.11 -44.91 11.68
CA ALA A 185 -105.69 -43.52 11.88
C ALA A 185 -104.58 -43.42 12.95
N LEU A 186 -104.69 -44.18 14.05
CA LEU A 186 -103.67 -44.22 15.10
C LEU A 186 -102.34 -44.83 14.61
N LYS A 187 -102.38 -45.80 13.69
CA LYS A 187 -101.19 -46.37 13.06
C LYS A 187 -100.49 -45.33 12.19
N GLU A 188 -101.25 -44.59 11.39
CA GLU A 188 -100.75 -43.51 10.54
C GLU A 188 -100.16 -42.36 11.38
N THR A 189 -100.86 -41.87 12.40
CA THR A 189 -100.35 -40.81 13.29
C THR A 189 -99.06 -41.25 14.02
N LYS A 190 -98.95 -42.52 14.44
CA LYS A 190 -97.69 -43.03 15.02
C LYS A 190 -96.54 -43.05 14.01
N ALA A 191 -96.82 -43.33 12.74
CA ALA A 191 -95.82 -43.29 11.67
C ALA A 191 -95.35 -41.85 11.44
N VAL A 192 -96.27 -40.88 11.35
CA VAL A 192 -95.96 -39.45 11.22
C VAL A 192 -95.16 -38.93 12.42
N LEU A 193 -95.55 -39.27 13.66
CA LEU A 193 -94.82 -38.85 14.86
C LEU A 193 -93.42 -39.49 14.94
N ASN A 194 -93.24 -40.73 14.46
CA ASN A 194 -91.93 -41.37 14.39
C ASN A 194 -91.05 -40.78 13.28
N ALA A 195 -91.63 -40.47 12.12
CA ALA A 195 -90.95 -39.76 11.03
C ALA A 195 -90.47 -38.40 11.52
N ARG A 196 -91.35 -37.58 12.10
CA ARG A 196 -91.01 -36.29 12.71
C ARG A 196 -89.89 -36.39 13.75
N ARG A 197 -89.91 -37.41 14.60
CA ARG A 197 -88.84 -37.66 15.59
C ARG A 197 -87.50 -37.96 14.92
N THR A 198 -87.51 -38.83 13.92
CA THR A 198 -86.31 -39.26 13.17
C THR A 198 -85.74 -38.10 12.35
N ASP A 199 -86.61 -37.31 11.72
CA ASP A 199 -86.23 -36.12 10.96
C ASP A 199 -85.61 -35.06 11.87
N ALA A 200 -86.18 -34.83 13.05
CA ALA A 200 -85.61 -33.90 14.02
C ALA A 200 -84.25 -34.36 14.56
N GLU A 201 -84.06 -35.67 14.83
CA GLU A 201 -82.74 -36.24 15.19
C GLU A 201 -81.73 -36.11 14.04
N ALA A 202 -82.18 -36.28 12.79
CA ALA A 202 -81.34 -36.12 11.61
C ALA A 202 -80.94 -34.66 11.36
N VAL A 203 -81.86 -33.70 11.53
CA VAL A 203 -81.56 -32.26 11.45
C VAL A 203 -80.55 -31.87 12.53
N PHE A 204 -80.78 -32.27 13.78
CA PHE A 204 -79.87 -31.98 14.89
C PHE A 204 -78.46 -32.54 14.65
N THR A 205 -78.35 -33.78 14.13
CA THR A 205 -77.05 -34.38 13.78
C THR A 205 -76.35 -33.63 12.64
N ARG A 206 -77.10 -33.14 11.65
CA ARG A 206 -76.55 -32.30 10.56
C ARG A 206 -76.05 -30.96 11.11
N GLU A 207 -76.82 -30.29 11.96
CA GLU A 207 -76.42 -29.03 12.60
C GLU A 207 -75.13 -29.20 13.42
N GLN A 208 -75.04 -30.25 14.24
CA GLN A 208 -73.81 -30.58 14.95
C GLN A 208 -72.62 -30.75 14.00
N LYS A 209 -72.77 -31.51 12.91
CA LYS A 209 -71.71 -31.69 11.92
C LYS A 209 -71.23 -30.35 11.34
N ILE A 210 -72.16 -29.46 10.99
CA ILE A 210 -71.88 -28.10 10.51
C ILE A 210 -71.10 -27.29 11.55
N THR A 211 -71.53 -27.30 12.80
CA THR A 211 -70.87 -26.57 13.89
C THR A 211 -69.44 -27.06 14.12
N MET A 212 -69.21 -28.38 14.10
CA MET A 212 -67.85 -28.94 14.22
C MET A 212 -66.96 -28.56 13.04
N GLU A 213 -67.48 -28.63 11.81
CA GLU A 213 -66.73 -28.23 10.62
C GLU A 213 -66.34 -26.75 10.66
N ASN A 214 -67.26 -25.89 11.11
CA ASN A 214 -67.00 -24.46 11.26
C ASN A 214 -65.94 -24.17 12.34
N GLU A 215 -65.99 -24.87 13.47
CA GLU A 215 -65.01 -24.68 14.55
C GLU A 215 -63.61 -25.20 14.16
N ILE A 216 -63.53 -26.31 13.41
CA ILE A 216 -62.27 -26.80 12.84
C ILE A 216 -61.73 -25.82 11.79
N ARG A 217 -62.59 -25.25 10.94
CA ARG A 217 -62.19 -24.23 9.95
C ARG A 217 -61.65 -22.98 10.66
N ARG A 218 -62.32 -22.52 11.71
CA ARG A 218 -61.85 -21.40 12.55
C ARG A 218 -60.44 -21.65 13.09
N LEU A 219 -60.18 -22.84 13.65
CA LEU A 219 -58.84 -23.22 14.13
C LEU A 219 -57.80 -23.21 13.00
N ARG A 220 -58.15 -23.73 11.81
CA ARG A 220 -57.27 -23.72 10.63
C ARG A 220 -56.93 -22.30 10.17
N GLY A 221 -57.88 -21.37 10.23
CA GLY A 221 -57.65 -19.96 9.94
C GLY A 221 -56.66 -19.31 10.91
N VAL A 222 -56.84 -19.54 12.22
CA VAL A 222 -55.89 -19.07 13.26
C VAL A 222 -54.50 -19.65 13.02
N ARG A 223 -54.40 -20.97 12.79
CA ARG A 223 -53.14 -21.65 12.44
C ARG A 223 -52.45 -21.01 11.24
N MET A 224 -53.18 -20.72 10.17
CA MET A 224 -52.62 -20.12 8.96
C MET A 224 -51.97 -18.77 9.26
N ILE A 225 -52.66 -17.89 9.99
CA ILE A 225 -52.15 -16.56 10.36
C ILE A 225 -50.90 -16.67 11.24
N GLU A 226 -50.91 -17.56 12.23
CA GLU A 226 -49.76 -17.76 13.10
C GLU A 226 -48.56 -18.38 12.35
N MET A 227 -48.80 -19.27 11.38
CA MET A 227 -47.76 -19.79 10.50
C MET A 227 -47.19 -18.72 9.58
N HIS A 228 -48.01 -17.81 9.05
CA HIS A 228 -47.55 -16.65 8.27
C HIS A 228 -46.63 -15.76 9.13
N ALA A 229 -47.05 -15.44 10.36
CA ALA A 229 -46.27 -14.64 11.29
C ALA A 229 -44.92 -15.31 11.65
N LEU A 230 -44.92 -16.64 11.82
CA LEU A 230 -43.68 -17.40 12.03
C LEU A 230 -42.75 -17.29 10.81
N VAL A 231 -43.27 -17.48 9.59
CA VAL A 231 -42.47 -17.39 8.37
C VAL A 231 -41.87 -15.99 8.20
N GLU A 232 -42.65 -14.94 8.42
CA GLU A 232 -42.18 -13.55 8.42
C GLU A 232 -41.05 -13.32 9.43
N LYS A 233 -41.21 -13.80 10.67
CA LYS A 233 -40.18 -13.71 11.71
C LYS A 233 -38.88 -14.42 11.29
N LEU A 234 -38.97 -15.67 10.82
CA LEU A 234 -37.78 -16.45 10.44
C LEU A 234 -37.03 -15.80 9.27
N ILE A 235 -37.76 -15.22 8.31
CA ILE A 235 -37.17 -14.52 7.17
C ILE A 235 -36.54 -13.19 7.61
N ALA A 236 -37.17 -12.45 8.52
CA ALA A 236 -36.58 -11.26 9.11
C ALA A 236 -35.27 -11.57 9.86
N ASP A 237 -35.23 -12.68 10.60
CA ASP A 237 -34.02 -13.15 11.29
C ASP A 237 -32.91 -13.56 10.31
N GLU A 238 -33.25 -14.26 9.22
CA GLU A 238 -32.29 -14.62 8.16
C GLU A 238 -31.71 -13.37 7.46
N LEU A 239 -32.57 -12.41 7.11
CA LEU A 239 -32.15 -11.15 6.50
C LEU A 239 -31.27 -10.32 7.44
N LYS A 240 -31.62 -10.26 8.73
CA LYS A 240 -30.80 -9.62 9.76
C LYS A 240 -29.43 -10.29 9.89
N PHE A 241 -29.41 -11.62 9.82
CA PHE A 241 -28.18 -12.39 9.87
C PHE A 241 -27.28 -12.14 8.65
N LYS A 242 -27.84 -12.16 7.43
CA LYS A 242 -27.13 -11.78 6.19
C LYS A 242 -26.58 -10.35 6.26
N GLY A 243 -27.35 -9.40 6.80
CA GLY A 243 -26.89 -8.02 7.03
C GLY A 243 -25.66 -7.95 7.93
N LYS A 244 -25.65 -8.68 9.06
CA LYS A 244 -24.49 -8.77 9.95
C LYS A 244 -23.27 -9.41 9.27
N GLN A 245 -23.46 -10.45 8.46
CA GLN A 245 -22.37 -11.05 7.69
C GLN A 245 -21.75 -10.07 6.70
N LEU A 246 -22.60 -9.28 6.03
CA LEU A 246 -22.13 -8.24 5.11
C LEU A 246 -21.34 -7.15 5.86
N GLU A 247 -21.85 -6.66 6.98
CA GLU A 247 -21.17 -5.65 7.81
C GLU A 247 -19.81 -6.13 8.34
N THR A 248 -19.73 -7.38 8.79
CA THR A 248 -18.48 -7.98 9.30
C THR A 248 -17.48 -8.23 8.17
N SER A 249 -17.94 -8.64 6.98
CA SER A 249 -17.11 -8.72 5.77
C SER A 249 -16.54 -7.34 5.38
N HIS A 250 -17.37 -6.30 5.38
CA HIS A 250 -16.96 -4.92 5.10
C HIS A 250 -15.96 -4.40 6.12
N ALA A 251 -16.15 -4.70 7.41
CA ALA A 251 -15.22 -4.34 8.46
C ALA A 251 -13.84 -5.00 8.27
N LEU A 252 -13.81 -6.30 7.91
CA LEU A 252 -12.57 -7.01 7.60
C LEU A 252 -11.87 -6.39 6.39
N LEU A 253 -12.59 -6.10 5.31
CA LEU A 253 -12.04 -5.48 4.11
C LEU A 253 -11.41 -4.10 4.40
N ARG A 254 -12.07 -3.26 5.21
CA ARG A 254 -11.51 -1.98 5.66
C ARG A 254 -10.25 -2.17 6.50
N LYS A 255 -10.26 -3.13 7.43
CA LYS A 255 -9.09 -3.48 8.25
C LYS A 255 -7.92 -3.90 7.38
N HIS A 256 -8.13 -4.82 6.43
CA HIS A 256 -7.10 -5.28 5.50
C HIS A 256 -6.56 -4.14 4.63
N HIS A 257 -7.44 -3.25 4.16
CA HIS A 257 -7.03 -2.07 3.42
C HIS A 257 -6.10 -1.15 4.24
N GLU A 258 -6.46 -0.84 5.49
CA GLU A 258 -5.64 0.03 6.34
C GLU A 258 -4.30 -0.62 6.67
N GLN A 259 -4.28 -1.90 7.02
CA GLN A 259 -3.05 -2.64 7.27
C GLN A 259 -2.15 -2.71 6.02
N THR A 260 -2.74 -2.88 4.83
CA THR A 260 -1.98 -2.84 3.56
C THR A 260 -1.36 -1.46 3.34
N LYS A 261 -2.12 -0.39 3.56
CA LYS A 261 -1.66 0.99 3.42
C LYS A 261 -0.52 1.33 4.40
N GLU A 262 -0.66 0.91 5.66
CA GLU A 262 0.37 1.08 6.70
C GLU A 262 1.66 0.35 6.31
N LEU A 263 1.54 -0.90 5.86
CA LEU A 263 2.68 -1.69 5.41
C LEU A 263 3.36 -1.04 4.20
N GLU A 264 2.62 -0.69 3.15
CA GLU A 264 3.17 -0.03 1.96
C GLU A 264 3.88 1.28 2.30
N SER A 265 3.33 2.05 3.24
CA SER A 265 3.93 3.30 3.73
C SER A 265 5.21 3.05 4.53
N SER A 266 5.22 2.04 5.41
CA SER A 266 6.41 1.64 6.16
C SER A 266 7.55 1.19 5.23
N LEU A 267 7.23 0.34 4.25
CA LEU A 267 8.21 -0.16 3.27
C LEU A 267 8.78 0.97 2.40
N LEU A 268 7.95 1.94 2.00
CA LEU A 268 8.40 3.12 1.29
C LEU A 268 9.35 3.96 2.15
N ILE A 269 8.99 4.23 3.42
CA ILE A 269 9.83 4.99 4.35
C ILE A 269 11.19 4.33 4.54
N ASP A 270 11.23 3.00 4.69
CA ASP A 270 12.48 2.26 4.84
C ASP A 270 13.35 2.31 3.58
N SER A 271 12.75 2.15 2.39
CA SER A 271 13.46 2.32 1.11
C SER A 271 14.07 3.71 0.97
N GLN A 272 13.28 4.76 1.22
CA GLN A 272 13.76 6.13 1.16
C GLN A 272 14.83 6.43 2.21
N ARG A 273 14.67 5.91 3.44
CA ARG A 273 15.67 6.04 4.52
C ARG A 273 16.99 5.43 4.10
N MET A 274 16.97 4.26 3.46
CA MET A 274 18.17 3.60 2.95
C MET A 274 18.83 4.41 1.84
N LYS A 275 18.06 4.88 0.85
CA LYS A 275 18.57 5.75 -0.23
C LYS A 275 19.21 7.04 0.33
N ARG A 276 18.59 7.67 1.34
CA ARG A 276 19.15 8.87 2.01
C ARG A 276 20.47 8.57 2.72
N ARG A 277 20.52 7.48 3.51
CA ARG A 277 21.75 7.05 4.19
C ARG A 277 22.88 6.74 3.20
N HIS A 278 22.57 6.10 2.08
CA HIS A 278 23.54 5.83 1.01
C HIS A 278 24.08 7.11 0.40
N LEU A 279 23.21 8.09 0.13
CA LEU A 279 23.63 9.38 -0.40
C LEU A 279 24.51 10.15 0.59
N ASP A 280 24.13 10.19 1.87
CA ASP A 280 24.91 10.86 2.91
C ASP A 280 26.33 10.24 3.04
N LYS A 281 26.43 8.90 3.04
CA LYS A 281 27.73 8.20 3.03
C LYS A 281 28.56 8.46 1.77
N GLN A 282 27.92 8.57 0.60
CA GLN A 282 28.61 8.91 -0.65
C GLN A 282 29.18 10.33 -0.58
N HIS A 283 28.37 11.29 -0.13
CA HIS A 283 28.80 12.67 0.03
C HIS A 283 29.93 12.81 1.06
N GLU A 284 29.86 12.07 2.17
CA GLU A 284 30.94 12.04 3.17
C GLU A 284 32.25 11.51 2.59
N ALA A 285 32.20 10.42 1.82
CA ALA A 285 33.37 9.87 1.15
C ALA A 285 33.96 10.83 0.09
N GLU A 286 33.11 11.47 -0.72
CA GLU A 286 33.52 12.46 -1.73
C GLU A 286 34.17 13.69 -1.09
N THR A 287 33.56 14.23 -0.05
CA THR A 287 34.09 15.39 0.70
C THR A 287 35.41 15.05 1.37
N SER A 288 35.51 13.89 2.02
CA SER A 288 36.77 13.41 2.63
C SER A 288 37.88 13.27 1.59
N ASN A 289 37.58 12.66 0.43
CA ASN A 289 38.57 12.48 -0.64
C ASN A 289 39.06 13.83 -1.20
N GLN A 290 38.15 14.78 -1.42
CA GLN A 290 38.51 16.11 -1.92
C GLN A 290 39.30 16.93 -0.89
N LEU A 291 38.99 16.83 0.41
CA LEU A 291 39.80 17.46 1.47
C LEU A 291 41.22 16.89 1.50
N GLN A 292 41.37 15.57 1.40
CA GLN A 292 42.68 14.92 1.33
C GLN A 292 43.46 15.30 0.06
N TYR A 293 42.77 15.48 -1.07
CA TYR A 293 43.38 16.00 -2.30
C TYR A 293 43.86 17.45 -2.11
N ASN A 294 42.99 18.34 -1.60
CA ASN A 294 43.32 19.74 -1.35
C ASN A 294 44.56 19.88 -0.46
N GLN A 295 44.61 19.12 0.64
CA GLN A 295 45.75 19.13 1.56
C GLN A 295 47.05 18.70 0.86
N ARG A 296 47.01 17.61 0.08
CA ARG A 296 48.19 17.12 -0.65
C ARG A 296 48.74 18.15 -1.63
N VAL A 297 47.88 18.80 -2.41
CA VAL A 297 48.31 19.79 -3.42
C VAL A 297 48.91 21.04 -2.76
N ILE A 298 48.35 21.47 -1.62
CA ILE A 298 48.92 22.56 -0.81
C ILE A 298 50.30 22.16 -0.28
N ASP A 299 50.43 20.98 0.32
CA ASP A 299 51.70 20.50 0.89
C ASP A 299 52.78 20.35 -0.18
N GLU A 300 52.45 19.85 -1.37
CA GLU A 300 53.37 19.74 -2.51
C GLU A 300 53.85 21.12 -2.99
N THR A 301 52.96 22.10 -3.02
CA THR A 301 53.28 23.49 -3.39
C THR A 301 54.20 24.14 -2.35
N MET A 302 53.88 23.98 -1.06
CA MET A 302 54.73 24.47 0.03
C MET A 302 56.12 23.81 0.03
N LYS A 303 56.21 22.50 -0.23
CA LYS A 303 57.49 21.79 -0.37
C LYS A 303 58.33 22.37 -1.51
N ARG A 304 57.71 22.68 -2.64
CA ARG A 304 58.36 23.30 -3.80
C ARG A 304 58.82 24.72 -3.50
N HIS A 305 58.01 25.54 -2.82
CA HIS A 305 58.41 26.87 -2.34
C HIS A 305 59.61 26.82 -1.42
N ALA A 306 59.57 25.93 -0.41
CA ALA A 306 60.70 25.72 0.49
C ALA A 306 61.98 25.30 -0.24
N LEU A 307 61.86 24.50 -1.30
CA LEU A 307 63.02 24.12 -2.13
C LEU A 307 63.57 25.31 -2.93
N GLN A 308 62.71 26.14 -3.52
CA GLN A 308 63.12 27.36 -4.24
C GLN A 308 63.83 28.34 -3.30
N SER A 309 63.29 28.59 -2.11
CA SER A 309 63.91 29.48 -1.12
C SER A 309 65.26 28.93 -0.62
N LYS A 310 65.43 27.61 -0.53
CA LYS A 310 66.74 26.99 -0.26
C LYS A 310 67.74 27.14 -1.40
N GLN A 311 67.29 27.22 -2.65
CA GLN A 311 68.16 27.38 -3.83
C GLN A 311 68.52 28.85 -4.10
N GLN A 312 67.65 29.79 -3.71
CA GLN A 312 67.78 31.21 -3.95
C GLN A 312 69.16 31.80 -3.55
N PRO A 313 69.75 31.53 -2.37
CA PRO A 313 71.07 32.08 -2.01
C PRO A 313 72.18 31.68 -3.01
N LYS A 314 72.09 30.48 -3.62
CA LYS A 314 73.07 30.02 -4.60
C LYS A 314 72.97 30.78 -5.92
N GLU A 315 71.74 31.05 -6.35
CA GLU A 315 71.47 31.83 -7.56
C GLU A 315 71.88 33.30 -7.37
N LEU A 316 71.53 33.89 -6.22
CA LEU A 316 71.91 35.26 -5.86
C LEU A 316 73.44 35.42 -5.83
N LYS A 317 74.16 34.48 -5.20
CA LYS A 317 75.64 34.49 -5.18
C LYS A 317 76.26 34.41 -6.57
N THR A 318 75.63 33.67 -7.49
CA THR A 318 76.09 33.57 -8.88
C THR A 318 75.92 34.90 -9.63
N LYS A 319 74.76 35.56 -9.47
CA LYS A 319 74.50 36.90 -10.03
C LYS A 319 75.42 37.96 -9.42
N GLU A 320 75.61 37.93 -8.11
CA GLU A 320 76.53 38.83 -7.41
C GLU A 320 77.96 38.70 -7.94
N LEU A 321 78.44 37.47 -8.18
CA LEU A 321 79.77 37.23 -8.75
C LEU A 321 79.92 37.84 -10.15
N GLN A 322 78.86 37.81 -10.97
CA GLN A 322 78.85 38.42 -12.30
C GLN A 322 78.93 39.95 -12.21
N ILE A 323 78.17 40.58 -11.31
CA ILE A 323 78.23 42.03 -11.05
C ILE A 323 79.62 42.41 -10.53
N ARG A 324 80.21 41.62 -9.62
CA ARG A 324 81.59 41.81 -9.14
C ARG A 324 82.63 41.71 -10.26
N LYS A 325 82.42 40.87 -11.28
CA LYS A 325 83.31 40.82 -12.46
C LYS A 325 83.19 42.11 -13.28
N GLN A 326 81.97 42.59 -13.51
CA GLN A 326 81.72 43.87 -14.21
C GLN A 326 82.33 45.04 -13.44
N TYR A 327 82.21 45.08 -12.11
CA TYR A 327 82.87 46.08 -11.26
C TYR A 327 84.37 46.12 -11.45
N ARG A 328 85.02 44.95 -11.36
CA ARG A 328 86.47 44.86 -11.55
C ARG A 328 86.89 45.37 -12.91
N GLN A 329 86.09 45.14 -13.96
CA GLN A 329 86.35 45.69 -15.29
C GLN A 329 86.17 47.22 -15.31
N ALA A 330 85.09 47.75 -14.75
CA ALA A 330 84.86 49.21 -14.67
C ALA A 330 85.97 49.93 -13.90
N VAL A 331 86.42 49.38 -12.77
CA VAL A 331 87.56 49.91 -12.01
C VAL A 331 88.83 49.92 -12.85
N LYS A 332 89.13 48.83 -13.56
CA LYS A 332 90.31 48.76 -14.45
C LYS A 332 90.24 49.82 -15.55
N THR A 333 89.08 50.00 -16.16
CA THR A 333 88.86 51.04 -17.18
C THR A 333 89.02 52.43 -16.60
N GLN A 334 88.43 52.71 -15.43
CA GLN A 334 88.54 53.99 -14.73
C GLN A 334 89.99 54.33 -14.36
N LEU A 335 90.75 53.34 -13.89
CA LEU A 335 92.18 53.49 -13.58
C LEU A 335 93.00 53.82 -14.83
N ARG A 336 92.72 53.16 -15.97
CA ARG A 336 93.40 53.45 -17.25
C ARG A 336 93.07 54.86 -17.74
N GLN A 337 91.79 55.24 -17.71
CA GLN A 337 91.34 56.57 -18.09
C GLN A 337 91.95 57.66 -17.20
N SER A 338 92.01 57.43 -15.88
CA SER A 338 92.63 58.36 -14.94
C SER A 338 94.12 58.54 -15.18
N LYS A 339 94.86 57.47 -15.52
CA LYS A 339 96.27 57.55 -15.92
C LYS A 339 96.47 58.32 -17.22
N LEU A 340 95.61 58.09 -18.22
CA LEU A 340 95.65 58.79 -19.50
C LEU A 340 95.35 60.28 -19.32
N LEU A 341 94.30 60.62 -18.57
CA LEU A 341 93.94 62.00 -18.23
C LEU A 341 95.08 62.69 -17.47
N GLN A 342 95.71 62.00 -16.53
CA GLN A 342 96.86 62.53 -15.81
C GLN A 342 98.03 62.86 -16.75
N ALA A 343 98.36 61.96 -17.69
CA ALA A 343 99.41 62.22 -18.68
C ALA A 343 99.07 63.42 -19.57
N GLN A 344 97.83 63.53 -20.02
CA GLN A 344 97.35 64.63 -20.86
C GLN A 344 97.40 65.98 -20.12
N VAL A 345 96.87 66.06 -18.90
CA VAL A 345 96.86 67.30 -18.11
C VAL A 345 98.28 67.75 -17.75
N LEU A 346 99.18 66.83 -17.40
CA LEU A 346 100.58 67.17 -17.10
C LEU A 346 101.37 67.65 -18.32
N SER A 347 100.98 67.24 -19.53
CA SER A 347 101.63 67.70 -20.76
C SER A 347 101.37 69.18 -21.09
N SER A 348 100.30 69.76 -20.54
CA SER A 348 99.89 71.15 -20.77
C SER A 348 100.02 72.05 -19.53
N THR A 349 100.53 71.53 -18.40
CA THR A 349 100.63 72.26 -17.13
C THR A 349 102.10 72.70 -16.87
N PRO A 350 102.37 73.92 -16.36
CA PRO A 350 103.72 74.37 -15.99
C PRO A 350 104.33 73.56 -14.85
N LYS A 351 105.66 73.38 -14.84
CA LYS A 351 106.36 72.47 -13.90
C LYS A 351 106.20 72.87 -12.43
N GLU A 352 106.00 74.15 -12.09
CA GLU A 352 105.78 74.58 -10.72
C GLU A 352 104.47 74.04 -10.12
N GLU A 353 103.44 73.79 -10.94
CA GLU A 353 102.10 73.37 -10.51
C GLU A 353 101.86 71.85 -10.56
N HIS A 354 102.82 71.08 -11.10
CA HIS A 354 102.68 69.63 -11.32
C HIS A 354 102.36 68.86 -10.04
N ARG A 355 102.98 69.20 -8.90
CA ARG A 355 102.72 68.50 -7.63
C ARG A 355 101.28 68.65 -7.16
N GLU A 356 100.75 69.87 -7.21
CA GLU A 356 99.39 70.16 -6.77
C GLU A 356 98.36 69.53 -7.72
N MET A 357 98.61 69.59 -9.03
CA MET A 357 97.76 68.98 -10.05
C MET A 357 97.71 67.45 -9.92
N ILE A 358 98.83 66.79 -9.65
CA ILE A 358 98.88 65.34 -9.39
C ILE A 358 98.07 64.98 -8.15
N ALA A 359 98.15 65.78 -7.08
CA ALA A 359 97.38 65.56 -5.86
C ALA A 359 95.87 65.67 -6.14
N LYS A 360 95.43 66.73 -6.84
CA LYS A 360 94.03 66.93 -7.25
C LYS A 360 93.51 65.79 -8.13
N LEU A 361 94.29 65.34 -9.12
CA LEU A 361 93.91 64.22 -9.99
C LEU A 361 93.82 62.88 -9.25
N LYS A 362 94.71 62.62 -8.27
CA LYS A 362 94.63 61.43 -7.41
C LYS A 362 93.42 61.48 -6.48
N GLU A 363 93.09 62.66 -5.95
CA GLU A 363 91.89 62.85 -5.14
C GLU A 363 90.61 62.64 -5.96
N GLU A 364 90.55 63.20 -7.17
CA GLU A 364 89.46 62.99 -8.13
C GLU A 364 89.34 61.52 -8.56
N GLN A 365 90.46 60.84 -8.79
CA GLN A 365 90.49 59.40 -9.03
C GLN A 365 89.90 58.61 -7.86
N LYS A 366 90.31 58.93 -6.62
CA LYS A 366 89.80 58.29 -5.40
C LYS A 366 88.30 58.55 -5.21
N ARG A 367 87.84 59.79 -5.47
CA ARG A 367 86.43 60.18 -5.46
C ARG A 367 85.62 59.37 -6.48
N LYS A 368 86.07 59.29 -7.74
CA LYS A 368 85.40 58.50 -8.79
C LYS A 368 85.36 57.01 -8.45
N LEU A 369 86.44 56.46 -7.90
CA LEU A 369 86.45 55.05 -7.45
C LEU A 369 85.52 54.80 -6.26
N ALA A 370 85.40 55.75 -5.33
CA ALA A 370 84.47 55.68 -4.20
C ALA A 370 83.01 55.80 -4.65
N THR A 371 82.70 56.73 -5.56
CA THR A 371 81.37 56.84 -6.18
C THR A 371 81.01 55.55 -6.92
N LEU A 372 81.97 55.01 -7.69
CA LEU A 372 81.80 53.74 -8.39
C LEU A 372 81.52 52.62 -7.38
N ALA A 373 82.32 52.49 -6.31
CA ALA A 373 82.10 51.50 -5.24
C ALA A 373 80.70 51.60 -4.62
N GLY A 374 80.25 52.81 -4.25
CA GLY A 374 78.91 53.03 -3.70
C GLY A 374 77.78 52.69 -4.68
N GLN A 375 77.97 52.96 -5.98
CA GLN A 375 77.03 52.51 -7.02
C GLN A 375 76.96 50.98 -7.11
N TYR A 376 78.09 50.27 -6.97
CA TYR A 376 78.10 48.81 -6.97
C TYR A 376 77.46 48.19 -5.73
N GLU A 377 77.75 48.73 -4.54
CA GLU A 377 77.11 48.29 -3.30
C GLU A 377 75.60 48.48 -3.38
N SER A 378 75.14 49.67 -3.80
CA SER A 378 73.73 49.96 -4.02
C SER A 378 73.08 49.04 -5.06
N THR A 379 73.78 48.74 -6.17
CA THR A 379 73.27 47.82 -7.21
C THR A 379 73.12 46.39 -6.69
N ILE A 380 74.09 45.90 -5.90
CA ILE A 380 74.05 44.56 -5.31
C ILE A 380 72.94 44.47 -4.27
N GLU A 381 72.85 45.45 -3.37
CA GLU A 381 71.82 45.48 -2.33
C GLU A 381 70.40 45.60 -2.90
N SER A 382 70.20 46.45 -3.90
CA SER A 382 68.92 46.55 -4.60
C SER A 382 68.55 45.21 -5.23
N LEU A 383 69.47 44.60 -5.99
CA LEU A 383 69.19 43.32 -6.65
C LEU A 383 68.87 42.20 -5.65
N LEU A 384 69.57 42.12 -4.52
CA LEU A 384 69.30 41.13 -3.47
C LEU A 384 67.92 41.36 -2.85
N ARG A 385 67.58 42.59 -2.49
CA ARG A 385 66.25 42.93 -1.94
C ARG A 385 65.14 42.64 -2.95
N ASP A 386 65.27 43.14 -4.18
CA ASP A 386 64.25 43.03 -5.22
C ASP A 386 63.98 41.57 -5.58
N LEU A 387 65.02 40.75 -5.75
CA LEU A 387 64.84 39.34 -6.07
C LEU A 387 64.33 38.51 -4.88
N THR A 388 64.61 38.93 -3.65
CA THR A 388 64.08 38.26 -2.46
C THR A 388 62.59 38.54 -2.30
N VAL A 389 62.22 39.82 -2.27
CA VAL A 389 60.82 40.26 -2.16
C VAL A 389 60.00 39.72 -3.33
N LYS A 390 60.53 39.72 -4.55
CA LYS A 390 59.83 39.18 -5.72
C LYS A 390 59.57 37.68 -5.62
N LEU A 391 60.51 36.91 -5.08
CA LEU A 391 60.28 35.47 -4.89
C LEU A 391 59.21 35.23 -3.82
N GLU A 392 59.31 35.90 -2.67
CA GLU A 392 58.37 35.76 -1.57
C GLU A 392 56.94 36.17 -2.01
N SER A 393 56.80 37.35 -2.64
CA SER A 393 55.52 37.83 -3.18
C SER A 393 54.94 36.85 -4.22
N TRP A 394 55.75 36.31 -5.11
CA TRP A 394 55.29 35.33 -6.10
C TRP A 394 54.81 34.03 -5.46
N GLN A 395 55.50 33.54 -4.42
CA GLN A 395 55.11 32.34 -3.67
C GLN A 395 53.80 32.56 -2.91
N GLU A 396 53.63 33.72 -2.28
CA GLU A 396 52.38 34.10 -1.61
C GLU A 396 51.20 34.16 -2.59
N ASP A 397 51.39 34.81 -3.74
CA ASP A 397 50.37 34.89 -4.79
C ASP A 397 50.02 33.51 -5.37
N GLU A 398 51.01 32.63 -5.59
CA GLU A 398 50.77 31.26 -6.07
C GLU A 398 49.96 30.44 -5.06
N LEU A 399 50.34 30.49 -3.76
CA LEU A 399 49.60 29.77 -2.71
C LEU A 399 48.18 30.32 -2.54
N LYS A 400 48.00 31.64 -2.63
CA LYS A 400 46.69 32.27 -2.55
C LYS A 400 45.80 31.84 -3.72
N ALA A 401 46.30 31.95 -4.96
CA ALA A 401 45.58 31.53 -6.16
C ALA A 401 45.23 30.02 -6.12
N LEU A 402 46.15 29.19 -5.61
CA LEU A 402 45.90 27.76 -5.44
C LEU A 402 44.77 27.51 -4.42
N LYS A 403 44.81 28.15 -3.25
CA LYS A 403 43.75 28.00 -2.22
C LYS A 403 42.39 28.43 -2.75
N GLU A 404 42.33 29.58 -3.43
CA GLU A 404 41.09 30.06 -4.06
C GLU A 404 40.56 29.07 -5.11
N LYS A 405 41.45 28.44 -5.89
CA LYS A 405 41.05 27.40 -6.85
C LYS A 405 40.49 26.16 -6.15
N LEU A 406 41.16 25.65 -5.12
CA LEU A 406 40.71 24.47 -4.37
C LEU A 406 39.41 24.72 -3.60
N GLU A 407 39.18 25.95 -3.13
CA GLU A 407 37.93 26.37 -2.51
C GLU A 407 36.79 26.39 -3.53
N LYS A 408 37.01 26.94 -4.74
CA LYS A 408 36.03 26.87 -5.84
C LYS A 408 35.69 25.42 -6.22
N GLU A 409 36.69 24.53 -6.29
CA GLU A 409 36.47 23.10 -6.53
C GLU A 409 35.61 22.46 -5.43
N MET A 410 35.83 22.85 -4.17
CA MET A 410 35.04 22.38 -3.04
C MET A 410 33.60 22.89 -3.07
N ASP A 411 33.38 24.15 -3.42
CA ASP A 411 32.02 24.69 -3.54
C ASP A 411 31.25 24.06 -4.70
N MET A 412 31.91 23.79 -5.83
CA MET A 412 31.31 23.00 -6.92
C MET A 412 30.87 21.61 -6.46
N LEU A 413 31.67 20.94 -5.63
CA LEU A 413 31.30 19.65 -5.05
C LEU A 413 30.08 19.77 -4.13
N LYS A 414 30.06 20.76 -3.23
CA LYS A 414 28.90 21.01 -2.35
C LYS A 414 27.64 21.28 -3.15
N ASP A 415 27.73 22.08 -4.21
CA ASP A 415 26.61 22.37 -5.11
C ASP A 415 26.10 21.11 -5.79
N PHE A 416 27.01 20.26 -6.29
CA PHE A 416 26.65 18.98 -6.88
C PHE A 416 25.94 18.05 -5.88
N GLN A 417 26.46 17.93 -4.66
CA GLN A 417 25.85 17.15 -3.58
C GLN A 417 24.48 17.69 -3.19
N ASN A 418 24.33 19.01 -3.11
CA ASN A 418 23.04 19.66 -2.82
C ASN A 418 22.01 19.39 -3.92
N ARG A 419 22.40 19.44 -5.20
CA ARG A 419 21.54 19.07 -6.32
C ARG A 419 21.09 17.62 -6.23
N GLN A 420 22.01 16.69 -5.94
CA GLN A 420 21.65 15.27 -5.74
C GLN A 420 20.67 15.07 -4.58
N LYS A 421 20.92 15.73 -3.44
CA LYS A 421 20.04 15.66 -2.27
C LYS A 421 18.65 16.20 -2.55
N ASN A 422 18.55 17.30 -3.30
CA ASN A 422 17.27 17.87 -3.71
C ASN A 422 16.52 16.97 -4.69
N CYS A 423 17.22 16.41 -5.68
CA CYS A 423 16.66 15.44 -6.62
C CYS A 423 16.10 14.20 -5.88
N LEU A 424 16.84 13.66 -4.91
CA LEU A 424 16.38 12.53 -4.10
C LEU A 424 15.14 12.91 -3.26
N LYS A 425 15.11 14.09 -2.64
CA LYS A 425 13.95 14.58 -1.89
C LYS A 425 12.71 14.72 -2.78
N GLU A 426 12.86 15.29 -3.97
CA GLU A 426 11.77 15.39 -4.95
C GLU A 426 11.28 14.03 -5.41
N ASN A 427 12.20 13.07 -5.62
CA ASN A 427 11.81 11.70 -5.93
C ASN A 427 11.03 11.03 -4.78
N CYS A 428 11.47 11.21 -3.53
CA CYS A 428 10.74 10.72 -2.36
C CYS A 428 9.32 11.29 -2.29
N LYS A 429 9.16 12.61 -2.48
CA LYS A 429 7.84 13.25 -2.52
C LYS A 429 6.96 12.71 -3.65
N ARG A 430 7.52 12.50 -4.84
CA ARG A 430 6.79 11.89 -5.97
C ARG A 430 6.36 10.45 -5.67
N GLU A 431 7.21 9.66 -5.01
CA GLU A 431 6.86 8.30 -4.59
C GLU A 431 5.74 8.31 -3.52
N GLU A 432 5.80 9.23 -2.55
CA GLU A 432 4.74 9.42 -1.54
C GLU A 432 3.40 9.81 -2.15
N GLN A 433 3.40 10.75 -3.10
CA GLN A 433 2.19 11.17 -3.81
C GLN A 433 1.57 10.01 -4.59
N LYS A 434 2.38 9.27 -5.35
CA LYS A 434 1.91 8.08 -6.08
C LYS A 434 1.33 7.01 -5.16
N LEU A 435 1.95 6.79 -4.00
CA LEU A 435 1.42 5.84 -3.01
C LEU A 435 0.10 6.33 -2.43
N ALA A 436 -0.01 7.62 -2.10
CA ALA A 436 -1.22 8.22 -1.58
C ALA A 436 -2.37 8.15 -2.61
N GLU A 437 -2.11 8.48 -3.88
CA GLU A 437 -3.07 8.36 -4.98
C GLU A 437 -3.54 6.90 -5.15
N ARG A 438 -2.60 5.95 -5.22
CA ARG A 438 -2.93 4.51 -5.32
C ARG A 438 -3.79 4.04 -4.16
N THR A 439 -3.46 4.46 -2.94
CA THR A 439 -4.21 4.13 -1.73
C THR A 439 -5.62 4.74 -1.77
N SER A 440 -5.73 6.00 -2.19
CA SER A 440 -7.00 6.71 -2.33
C SER A 440 -7.93 6.04 -3.35
N ILE A 441 -7.39 5.70 -4.54
CA ILE A 441 -8.14 4.98 -5.58
C ILE A 441 -8.60 3.62 -5.05
N ARG A 442 -7.70 2.87 -4.40
CA ARG A 442 -8.05 1.56 -3.81
C ARG A 442 -9.17 1.69 -2.77
N LYS A 443 -9.12 2.72 -1.92
CA LYS A 443 -10.17 3.01 -0.93
C LYS A 443 -11.51 3.30 -1.61
N ALA A 444 -11.53 4.18 -2.62
CA ALA A 444 -12.74 4.52 -3.36
C ALA A 444 -13.37 3.30 -4.05
N VAL A 445 -12.56 2.42 -4.65
CA VAL A 445 -13.03 1.17 -5.26
C VAL A 445 -13.64 0.23 -4.21
N ILE A 446 -12.99 0.11 -3.04
CA ILE A 446 -13.51 -0.70 -1.93
C ILE A 446 -14.84 -0.12 -1.41
N GLU A 447 -14.93 1.20 -1.23
CA GLU A 447 -16.15 1.88 -0.79
C GLU A 447 -17.30 1.69 -1.77
N LYS A 448 -17.05 1.91 -3.06
CA LYS A 448 -18.04 1.67 -4.11
C LYS A 448 -18.52 0.21 -4.12
N LYS A 449 -17.61 -0.76 -4.02
CA LYS A 449 -17.98 -2.18 -3.96
C LYS A 449 -18.86 -2.48 -2.73
N MET A 450 -18.53 -1.91 -1.57
CA MET A 450 -19.34 -2.07 -0.36
C MET A 450 -20.74 -1.47 -0.51
N GLU A 451 -20.88 -0.33 -1.19
CA GLU A 451 -22.17 0.28 -1.50
C GLU A 451 -23.01 -0.57 -2.46
N GLU A 452 -22.39 -1.09 -3.52
CA GLU A 452 -23.03 -2.01 -4.47
C GLU A 452 -23.53 -3.29 -3.79
N GLU A 453 -22.73 -3.89 -2.90
CA GLU A 453 -23.12 -5.07 -2.14
C GLU A 453 -24.28 -4.78 -1.16
N LYS A 454 -24.29 -3.61 -0.50
CA LYS A 454 -25.42 -3.18 0.35
C LYS A 454 -26.69 -3.00 -0.46
N ALA A 455 -26.59 -2.32 -1.60
CA ALA A 455 -27.73 -2.14 -2.50
C ALA A 455 -28.25 -3.48 -3.01
N SER A 456 -27.36 -4.39 -3.42
CA SER A 456 -27.71 -5.75 -3.84
C SER A 456 -28.47 -6.51 -2.74
N LEU A 457 -27.96 -6.50 -1.50
CA LEU A 457 -28.62 -7.13 -0.36
C LEU A 457 -30.01 -6.52 -0.08
N GLU A 458 -30.16 -5.20 -0.20
CA GLU A 458 -31.46 -4.54 -0.06
C GLU A 458 -32.44 -4.95 -1.17
N THR A 459 -31.97 -5.09 -2.41
CA THR A 459 -32.83 -5.61 -3.49
C THR A 459 -33.23 -7.07 -3.25
N GLU A 460 -32.33 -7.92 -2.74
CA GLU A 460 -32.64 -9.30 -2.35
C GLU A 460 -33.67 -9.33 -1.22
N ARG A 461 -33.49 -8.47 -0.20
CA ARG A 461 -34.44 -8.29 0.91
C ARG A 461 -35.84 -7.97 0.40
N GLN A 462 -35.96 -6.99 -0.48
CA GLN A 462 -37.26 -6.58 -1.04
C GLN A 462 -37.91 -7.70 -1.87
N LYS A 463 -37.12 -8.43 -2.68
CA LYS A 463 -37.64 -9.57 -3.45
C LYS A 463 -38.16 -10.69 -2.53
N MET A 464 -37.41 -11.01 -1.48
CA MET A 464 -37.79 -12.03 -0.51
C MET A 464 -39.07 -11.66 0.23
N LEU A 465 -39.19 -10.41 0.70
CA LEU A 465 -40.40 -9.94 1.40
C LEU A 465 -41.63 -9.98 0.48
N LYS A 466 -41.52 -9.48 -0.76
CA LYS A 466 -42.60 -9.54 -1.74
C LYS A 466 -43.05 -10.97 -2.06
N ALA A 467 -42.11 -11.91 -2.18
CA ALA A 467 -42.42 -13.31 -2.45
C ALA A 467 -43.22 -13.95 -1.30
N VAL A 468 -42.90 -13.59 -0.05
CA VAL A 468 -43.60 -14.07 1.15
C VAL A 468 -45.00 -13.47 1.23
N GLU A 469 -45.11 -12.15 1.04
CA GLU A 469 -46.38 -11.43 1.02
C GLU A 469 -47.32 -12.01 -0.04
N GLU A 470 -46.81 -12.27 -1.25
CA GLU A 470 -47.59 -12.86 -2.33
C GLU A 470 -48.03 -14.29 -2.00
N LYS A 471 -47.14 -15.10 -1.43
CA LYS A 471 -47.50 -16.45 -0.97
C LYS A 471 -48.59 -16.41 0.11
N HIS A 472 -48.46 -15.52 1.09
CA HIS A 472 -49.47 -15.33 2.14
C HIS A 472 -50.79 -14.84 1.56
N ARG A 473 -50.77 -13.97 0.55
CA ARG A 473 -51.96 -13.47 -0.15
C ARG A 473 -52.69 -14.59 -0.88
N ILE A 474 -51.97 -15.43 -1.62
CA ILE A 474 -52.55 -16.59 -2.33
C ILE A 474 -53.15 -17.59 -1.34
N GLU A 475 -52.42 -17.92 -0.26
CA GLU A 475 -52.91 -18.86 0.76
C GLU A 475 -54.16 -18.33 1.47
N LYS A 476 -54.21 -17.04 1.80
CA LYS A 476 -55.41 -16.38 2.36
C LYS A 476 -56.57 -16.46 1.38
N ALA A 477 -56.36 -16.10 0.11
CA ALA A 477 -57.41 -16.14 -0.91
C ALA A 477 -57.98 -17.56 -1.08
N ALA A 478 -57.12 -18.57 -1.18
CA ALA A 478 -57.55 -19.96 -1.27
C ALA A 478 -58.37 -20.40 -0.03
N PHE A 479 -57.95 -19.98 1.16
CA PHE A 479 -58.70 -20.26 2.40
C PHE A 479 -60.10 -19.61 2.40
N PHE A 480 -60.22 -18.37 1.93
CA PHE A 480 -61.51 -17.69 1.81
C PHE A 480 -62.41 -18.32 0.74
N ASP A 481 -61.87 -18.73 -0.41
CA ASP A 481 -62.63 -19.41 -1.46
C ASP A 481 -63.20 -20.74 -0.97
N ASP A 482 -62.42 -21.50 -0.19
CA ASP A 482 -62.86 -22.74 0.44
C ASP A 482 -63.94 -22.50 1.52
N GLU A 483 -63.85 -21.39 2.25
CA GLU A 483 -64.89 -20.96 3.21
C GLU A 483 -66.21 -20.63 2.50
N GLN A 484 -66.16 -19.89 1.39
CA GLN A 484 -67.34 -19.54 0.59
C GLN A 484 -68.01 -20.77 -0.02
N LYS A 485 -67.24 -21.71 -0.57
CA LYS A 485 -67.77 -22.98 -1.10
C LYS A 485 -68.51 -23.77 -0.03
N ALA A 486 -67.90 -23.91 1.15
CA ALA A 486 -68.51 -24.64 2.24
C ALA A 486 -69.79 -23.97 2.77
N LEU A 487 -69.83 -22.64 2.84
CA LEU A 487 -71.04 -21.91 3.24
C LEU A 487 -72.18 -22.11 2.21
N ASN A 488 -71.86 -22.12 0.93
CA ASN A 488 -72.81 -22.43 -0.14
C ASN A 488 -73.35 -23.86 -0.05
N GLU A 489 -72.49 -24.84 0.22
CA GLU A 489 -72.88 -26.24 0.43
C GLU A 489 -73.80 -26.40 1.66
N GLN A 490 -73.48 -25.73 2.77
CA GLN A 490 -74.32 -25.70 3.97
C GLN A 490 -75.70 -25.10 3.69
N THR A 491 -75.76 -24.02 2.90
CA THR A 491 -77.01 -23.35 2.51
C THR A 491 -77.88 -24.25 1.62
N GLN A 492 -77.28 -24.99 0.68
CA GLN A 492 -78.00 -25.96 -0.17
C GLN A 492 -78.51 -27.19 0.60
N GLN A 493 -77.78 -27.64 1.62
CA GLN A 493 -78.21 -28.75 2.48
C GLN A 493 -79.37 -28.37 3.42
N MET A 494 -79.42 -27.10 3.85
CA MET A 494 -80.53 -26.56 4.63
C MET A 494 -81.80 -26.40 3.77
N SER A 495 -81.68 -25.87 2.55
CA SER A 495 -82.85 -25.65 1.66
C SER A 495 -83.49 -26.95 1.17
N SER A 496 -82.68 -28.00 0.93
CA SER A 496 -83.19 -29.34 0.59
C SER A 496 -83.92 -30.03 1.75
N SER A 497 -83.53 -29.75 3.01
CA SER A 497 -84.23 -30.26 4.20
C SER A 497 -85.59 -29.56 4.42
N VAL A 498 -85.72 -28.28 4.06
CA VAL A 498 -86.99 -27.53 4.11
C VAL A 498 -87.94 -27.93 2.98
N SER A 499 -87.41 -28.24 1.78
CA SER A 499 -88.22 -28.69 0.63
C SER A 499 -88.94 -30.03 0.87
N GLN A 500 -88.42 -30.90 1.73
CA GLN A 500 -89.09 -32.14 2.11
C GLN A 500 -90.31 -31.91 3.02
N PHE A 501 -90.32 -30.80 3.78
CA PHE A 501 -91.44 -30.43 4.65
C PHE A 501 -92.62 -29.85 3.84
N SER A 502 -92.34 -29.04 2.82
CA SER A 502 -93.36 -28.47 1.92
C SER A 502 -94.13 -29.53 1.11
N SER A 503 -93.59 -30.73 0.97
CA SER A 503 -94.22 -31.82 0.20
C SER A 503 -95.17 -32.68 1.04
N GLN A 504 -95.26 -32.46 2.36
CA GLN A 504 -96.17 -33.18 3.26
C GLN A 504 -97.45 -32.40 3.60
N ASP A 505 -97.44 -31.06 3.49
CA ASP A 505 -98.63 -30.22 3.73
C ASP A 505 -99.66 -30.28 2.58
N THR A 506 -99.32 -30.82 1.42
CA THR A 506 -100.23 -30.96 0.27
C THR A 506 -101.24 -32.11 0.40
N LEU A 507 -101.21 -32.91 1.47
CA LEU A 507 -102.16 -34.01 1.70
C LEU A 507 -103.34 -33.66 2.63
N CYS A 508 -103.54 -32.38 2.99
CA CYS A 508 -104.65 -31.94 3.86
C CYS A 508 -105.71 -31.07 3.14
N SER A 509 -105.80 -31.11 1.80
CA SER A 509 -106.78 -30.31 1.03
C SER A 509 -107.86 -31.11 0.29
N ILE A 510 -108.17 -32.34 0.72
CA ILE A 510 -109.27 -33.14 0.14
C ILE A 510 -110.26 -33.57 1.23
N SER A 511 -110.93 -32.61 1.87
CA SER A 511 -112.16 -32.91 2.66
C SER A 511 -113.08 -31.70 2.87
N SER A 512 -113.30 -30.88 1.84
CA SER A 512 -114.32 -29.83 1.90
C SER A 512 -114.92 -29.58 0.53
N ASN A 513 -115.80 -30.48 0.11
CA ASN A 513 -116.82 -30.20 -0.89
C ASN A 513 -117.87 -31.31 -0.84
N LEU A 514 -118.97 -31.07 -0.13
CA LEU A 514 -120.33 -31.57 -0.41
C LEU A 514 -121.30 -30.95 0.62
N HIS A 515 -121.72 -29.72 0.37
CA HIS A 515 -123.10 -29.30 0.63
C HIS A 515 -123.45 -28.16 -0.31
N SER A 516 -124.16 -28.51 -1.38
CA SER A 516 -124.94 -27.61 -2.23
C SER A 516 -126.31 -28.26 -2.42
N LEU A 517 -127.34 -27.42 -2.62
CA LEU A 517 -128.79 -27.65 -2.61
C LEU A 517 -129.41 -27.45 -1.21
N ALA A 518 -130.37 -26.56 -0.97
CA ALA A 518 -131.21 -25.73 -1.84
C ALA A 518 -131.86 -24.62 -1.01
N THR A 519 -132.11 -23.45 -1.63
CA THR A 519 -133.43 -22.77 -1.66
C THR A 519 -133.30 -21.51 -2.49
N SER A 520 -133.95 -21.51 -3.65
CA SER A 520 -134.34 -20.31 -4.38
C SER A 520 -135.56 -19.69 -3.71
N SER A 521 -135.44 -18.44 -3.26
CA SER A 521 -136.44 -17.35 -3.35
C SER A 521 -135.77 -16.07 -2.88
#